data_AF-A0A3D3HG26-F1
#
_entry.id   AF-A0A3D3HG26-F1
#
_cell.length_a   1.000
_cell.length_b   1.000
_cell.length_c   1.000
_cell.angle_alpha   90.00
_cell.angle_beta   90.00
_cell.angle_gamma   90.00
#
_symmetry.space_group_name_H-M   'P 1'
#
loop_
_entity.id
_entity.type
_entity.pdbx_description
1 polymer ?
#
loop_
_entity_poly.entity_id
_entity_poly.type
_entity_poly.pdbx_seq_one_letter_code
_entity_poly.pdbx_strand_id
1 'polypeptide(L)' 'IITMKEAMDYVLTLPVSTIIVGLDKIAELEENISIAKEFKPLTADQMLAIEEKTKPHYRDLLFFKNLSEWPADW' A
#
# COMPACT_ATOMS: atom_id res chain seq x y z
N ILE A 1 2.11 -8.07 -4.63
CA ILE A 1 1.57 -7.37 -5.82
C ILE A 1 2.41 -6.13 -6.11
N ILE A 2 2.62 -5.28 -5.11
CA ILE A 2 3.53 -4.13 -5.15
C ILE A 2 4.51 -4.19 -3.97
N THR A 3 5.61 -3.44 -4.05
CA THR A 3 6.60 -3.29 -2.97
C THR A 3 6.11 -2.32 -1.89
N MET A 4 6.72 -2.35 -0.70
CA MET A 4 6.41 -1.38 0.37
C MET A 4 6.71 0.05 -0.07
N LYS A 5 7.80 0.24 -0.82
CA LYS A 5 8.15 1.53 -1.41
C LYS A 5 7.06 2.07 -2.34
N GLU A 6 6.59 1.25 -3.29
CA GLU A 6 5.51 1.65 -4.20
C GLU A 6 4.23 2.01 -3.44
N ALA A 7 3.86 1.22 -2.42
CA ALA A 7 2.68 1.50 -1.61
C ALA A 7 2.81 2.81 -0.81
N MET A 8 3.94 3.03 -0.13
CA MET A 8 4.18 4.25 0.65
C MET A 8 4.29 5.48 -0.23
N ASP A 9 5.06 5.43 -1.31
CA ASP A 9 5.22 6.56 -2.24
C ASP A 9 3.87 6.96 -2.85
N TYR A 10 3.04 5.98 -3.23
CA TYR A 10 1.69 6.25 -3.76
C TYR A 10 0.82 6.99 -2.74
N VAL A 11 0.73 6.48 -1.51
CA VAL A 11 -0.11 7.10 -0.47
C VAL A 11 0.43 8.47 -0.05
N LEU A 12 1.75 8.63 0.08
CA LEU A 12 2.38 9.92 0.41
C LEU A 12 2.27 10.96 -0.72
N THR A 13 2.04 10.54 -1.96
CA THR A 13 1.79 11.47 -3.09
C THR A 13 0.39 12.08 -3.02
N LEU A 14 -0.58 11.39 -2.41
CA LEU A 14 -1.92 11.91 -2.18
C LEU A 14 -1.91 13.00 -1.08
N PRO A 15 -2.94 13.88 -1.01
CA PRO A 15 -3.01 14.93 0.01
C PRO A 15 -3.39 14.36 1.39
N VAL A 16 -2.49 13.60 1.99
CA VAL A 16 -2.62 13.00 3.32
C VAL A 16 -1.70 13.70 4.32
N SER A 17 -2.12 13.77 5.59
CA SER A 17 -1.26 14.28 6.68
C SER A 17 -0.49 13.17 7.40
N THR A 18 -1.00 11.94 7.35
CA THR A 18 -0.48 10.78 8.10
C THR A 18 -0.71 9.50 7.33
N ILE A 19 0.27 8.59 7.37
CA ILE A 19 0.15 7.20 6.95
C ILE A 19 0.31 6.29 8.17
N ILE A 20 -0.43 5.18 8.21
CA ILE A 20 -0.35 4.17 9.29
C ILE A 20 0.07 2.86 8.64
N VAL A 21 1.17 2.27 9.12
CA VAL A 21 1.72 1.01 8.63
C VAL A 21 1.80 0.02 9.78
N GLY A 22 1.21 -1.16 9.59
CA GLY A 22 1.38 -2.29 10.50
C GLY A 22 2.67 -3.04 10.17
N LEU A 23 3.39 -3.48 11.19
CA LEU A 23 4.67 -4.17 11.07
C LEU A 23 4.85 -5.18 12.20
N ASP A 24 5.52 -6.28 11.88
CA ASP A 24 5.80 -7.38 12.80
C ASP A 24 7.25 -7.33 13.30
N LYS A 25 8.16 -6.71 12.54
CA LYS A 25 9.61 -6.72 12.82
C LYS A 25 10.22 -5.32 12.78
N ILE A 26 11.28 -5.12 13.55
CA ILE A 26 12.04 -3.86 13.58
C ILE A 26 12.66 -3.52 12.21
N ALA A 27 13.11 -4.53 11.44
CA ALA A 27 13.68 -4.28 10.12
C ALA A 27 12.69 -3.61 9.14
N GLU A 28 11.39 -3.90 9.28
CA GLU A 28 10.32 -3.28 8.46
C GLU A 28 10.13 -1.80 8.86
N LEU A 29 10.28 -1.48 10.15
CA LEU A 29 10.29 -0.08 10.61
C LEU A 29 11.44 0.71 9.99
N GLU A 30 12.64 0.13 9.98
CA GLU A 30 13.84 0.76 9.42
C GLU A 30 13.70 0.99 7.91
N GLU A 31 13.16 0.00 7.18
CA GLU A 31 12.84 0.11 5.75
C GLU A 31 11.85 1.27 5.50
N ASN A 32 10.74 1.31 6.25
CA ASN A 32 9.71 2.34 6.11
C ASN A 32 10.24 3.74 6.42
N ILE A 33 11.11 3.87 7.42
CA ILE A 33 11.79 5.14 7.73
C ILE A 33 12.68 5.57 6.56
N SER A 34 13.43 4.64 5.96
CA SER A 34 14.29 4.95 4.80
C SER A 34 13.46 5.43 3.61
N ILE A 35 12.38 4.73 3.29
CA ILE A 35 11.44 5.10 2.22
C ILE A 35 10.89 6.50 2.45
N ALA A 36 10.40 6.78 3.67
CA ALA A 36 9.84 8.09 4.01
C ALA A 36 10.88 9.23 3.90
N LYS A 37 12.14 8.97 4.26
CA LYS A 37 13.23 9.97 4.13
C LYS A 37 13.60 10.26 2.68
N GLU A 38 13.51 9.27 1.80
CA GLU A 38 13.87 9.37 0.38
C GLU A 38 12.68 9.73 -0.52
N PHE A 39 11.49 9.90 0.09
CA PHE A 39 10.25 10.11 -0.62
C PHE A 39 10.32 11.30 -1.58
N LYS A 40 9.81 11.06 -2.79
CA LYS A 40 9.52 12.07 -3.79
C LYS A 40 8.14 11.77 -4.37
N PRO A 41 7.28 12.79 -4.54
CA PRO A 41 5.97 12.59 -5.15
C PRO A 41 6.09 11.89 -6.51
N LEU A 42 5.23 10.90 -6.72
CA LEU A 42 5.14 10.19 -7.99
C LEU A 42 4.50 11.09 -9.05
N THR A 43 4.86 10.85 -10.31
CA THR A 43 4.12 11.41 -11.45
C THR A 43 2.79 10.66 -11.64
N ALA A 44 1.87 11.27 -12.39
CA ALA A 44 0.59 10.63 -12.72
C ALA A 44 0.79 9.27 -13.42
N ASP A 45 1.74 9.17 -14.35
CA ASP A 45 2.04 7.92 -15.05
C ASP A 45 2.59 6.84 -14.11
N GLN A 46 3.42 7.23 -13.14
CA GLN A 46 3.94 6.30 -12.13
C GLN A 46 2.83 5.78 -11.21
N MET A 47 1.90 6.65 -10.81
CA MET A 47 0.73 6.25 -10.04
C MET A 47 -0.16 5.27 -10.83
N LEU A 48 -0.46 5.59 -12.10
CA LEU A 48 -1.25 4.73 -12.96
C LEU A 48 -0.61 3.34 -13.15
N ALA A 49 0.71 3.28 -13.27
CA ALA A 49 1.44 2.02 -13.36
C ALA A 49 1.27 1.14 -12.10
N ILE A 50 1.20 1.75 -10.92
CA ILE A 50 0.92 1.04 -9.65
C ILE A 50 -0.53 0.56 -9.61
N GLU A 51 -1.48 1.41 -10.02
CA GLU A 51 -2.90 1.06 -10.10
C GLU A 51 -3.13 -0.15 -11.01
N GLU A 52 -2.55 -0.18 -12.20
CA GLU A 52 -2.71 -1.29 -13.14
C GLU A 52 -2.12 -2.61 -12.59
N LYS A 53 -1.06 -2.58 -11.78
CA LYS A 53 -0.56 -3.78 -11.07
C LYS A 53 -1.57 -4.32 -10.04
N THR A 54 -2.32 -3.44 -9.38
CA THR A 54 -3.24 -3.83 -8.29
C THR A 54 -4.65 -4.16 -8.78
N LYS A 55 -5.05 -3.62 -9.93
CA LYS A 55 -6.37 -3.76 -10.54
C LYS A 55 -6.89 -5.22 -10.65
N PRO A 56 -6.09 -6.23 -11.03
CA PRO A 56 -6.57 -7.62 -11.07
C PRO A 56 -6.94 -8.20 -9.70
N HIS A 57 -6.46 -7.60 -8.61
CA HIS A 57 -6.58 -8.10 -7.24
C HIS A 57 -7.59 -7.32 -6.39
N TYR A 58 -8.35 -6.40 -7.00
CA TYR A 58 -9.22 -5.47 -6.25
C TYR A 58 -10.25 -6.20 -5.36
N ARG A 59 -10.74 -7.39 -5.77
CA ARG A 59 -11.72 -8.16 -4.99
C ARG A 59 -11.12 -8.62 -3.67
N ASP A 60 -9.93 -9.21 -3.72
CA ASP A 60 -9.23 -9.74 -2.55
C ASP A 60 -8.78 -8.62 -1.62
N LEU A 61 -8.30 -7.50 -2.18
CA LEU A 61 -7.84 -6.34 -1.41
C LEU A 61 -8.98 -5.60 -0.70
N LEU A 62 -10.23 -5.77 -1.14
CA LEU A 62 -11.43 -5.18 -0.53
C LEU A 62 -12.19 -6.16 0.38
N PHE A 63 -11.53 -7.22 0.86
CA PHE A 63 -12.14 -8.24 1.73
C PHE A 63 -12.91 -7.66 2.93
N PHE A 64 -12.41 -6.56 3.51
CA PHE A 64 -13.03 -5.90 4.66
C PHE A 64 -14.32 -5.11 4.33
N LYS A 65 -14.59 -4.82 3.05
CA LYS A 65 -15.82 -4.12 2.62
C LYS A 65 -17.00 -5.05 2.41
N ASN A 66 -16.75 -6.31 2.05
CA ASN A 66 -17.79 -7.29 1.73
C ASN A 66 -17.87 -8.39 2.82
N LEU A 67 -18.30 -8.02 4.02
CA LEU A 67 -18.39 -8.84 5.25
C LEU A 67 -19.17 -10.18 5.18
N SER A 68 -19.48 -10.76 4.02
CA SER A 68 -20.44 -11.89 3.92
C SER A 68 -19.96 -13.16 3.21
N GLU A 69 -18.71 -13.26 2.74
CA GLU A 69 -18.22 -14.50 2.11
C GLU A 69 -16.89 -14.98 2.72
N TRP A 70 -16.80 -14.92 4.05
CA TRP A 70 -15.72 -15.62 4.76
C TRP A 70 -15.95 -17.13 4.68
N PRO A 71 -14.97 -17.94 4.26
CA PRO A 71 -14.95 -19.37 4.53
C PRO A 71 -15.00 -19.58 6.05
N ALA A 72 -15.85 -20.49 6.52
CA ALA A 72 -16.04 -20.73 7.95
C ALA A 72 -14.80 -21.34 8.65
N ASP A 73 -13.77 -21.71 7.89
CA ASP A 73 -12.56 -22.41 8.30
C ASP A 73 -11.29 -21.53 8.36
N TRP A 74 -11.43 -20.21 8.19
CA TRP A 74 -10.38 -19.24 8.53
C TRP A 74 -10.41 -18.86 10.01
#